data_AF-A0A6B3HR01-F1
#
_entry.id   AF-A0A6B3HR01-F1
#
_cell.length_a   1.000
_cell.length_b   1.000
_cell.length_c   1.000
_cell.angle_alpha   90.00
_cell.angle_beta   90.00
_cell.angle_gamma   90.00
#
_symmetry.space_group_name_H-M   'P 1'
#
loop_
_entity.id
_entity.type
_entity.pdbx_description
1 polymer ?
#
loop_
_entity_poly.entity_id
_entity_poly.type
_entity_poly.pdbx_seq_one_letter_code
_entity_poly.pdbx_strand_id
1 'polypeptide(L)'
;WLPTDPAEAMSGLRLAYERSVSERVEICCGGGIGRTGTALSALCVFEGMNPKEAVTWVRRNYHPRAVEVPWQRRFIRQTFAAGASGDGRAGRP
;
A
#
# COMPACT_ATOMS: atom_id res chain seq x y z
N TRP A 1 -15.14 3.07 -2.23
CA TRP A 1 -15.23 2.47 -0.89
C TRP A 1 -13.84 2.08 -0.40
N LEU A 2 -13.44 2.57 0.76
CA LEU A 2 -12.23 2.16 1.50
C LEU A 2 -12.69 1.44 2.79
N PRO A 3 -11.80 0.68 3.45
CA PRO A 3 -12.10 0.09 4.75
C PRO A 3 -12.58 1.15 5.73
N THR A 4 -13.65 0.85 6.47
CA THR A 4 -14.23 1.74 7.50
C THR A 4 -13.24 1.99 8.62
N ASP A 5 -12.35 1.03 8.88
CA ASP A 5 -11.19 1.15 9.77
C ASP A 5 -9.88 1.13 8.95
N PRO A 6 -9.23 2.29 8.77
CA PRO A 6 -7.93 2.35 8.13
C PRO A 6 -6.82 1.61 8.89
N ALA A 7 -6.85 1.56 10.22
CA ALA A 7 -5.82 0.94 11.03
C ALA A 7 -5.88 -0.59 10.92
N GLU A 8 -7.07 -1.17 10.95
CA GLU A 8 -7.27 -2.61 10.72
C GLU A 8 -6.75 -3.03 9.34
N ALA A 9 -7.10 -2.26 8.31
CA ALA A 9 -6.62 -2.50 6.95
C ALA A 9 -5.08 -2.41 6.86
N MET A 10 -4.49 -1.45 7.56
CA MET A 10 -3.03 -1.28 7.60
C MET A 10 -2.34 -2.47 8.29
N SER A 11 -2.88 -2.94 9.41
CA SER A 11 -2.36 -4.13 10.11
C SER A 11 -2.46 -5.37 9.23
N GLY A 12 -3.57 -5.57 8.52
CA GLY A 12 -3.73 -6.67 7.57
C GLY A 12 -2.72 -6.61 6.42
N LEU A 13 -2.47 -5.41 5.86
CA LEU A 13 -1.46 -5.23 4.81
C LEU A 13 -0.03 -5.43 5.32
N ARG A 14 0.27 -5.03 6.56
CA ARG A 14 1.57 -5.27 7.21
C ARG A 14 1.81 -6.77 7.39
N LEU A 15 0.82 -7.50 7.88
CA LEU A 15 0.88 -8.96 8.01
C LEU A 15 1.07 -9.64 6.65
N ALA A 16 0.31 -9.21 5.62
CA ALA A 16 0.44 -9.72 4.26
C ALA A 16 1.86 -9.50 3.72
N TYR A 17 2.42 -8.31 3.94
CA TYR A 17 3.78 -7.96 3.55
C TYR A 17 4.83 -8.85 4.25
N GLU A 18 4.75 -8.98 5.58
CA GLU A 18 5.69 -9.78 6.36
C GLU A 18 5.67 -11.27 5.95
N ARG A 19 4.47 -11.82 5.67
CA ARG A 19 4.32 -13.20 5.21
C ARG A 19 4.78 -13.40 3.76
N SER A 20 4.74 -12.37 2.92
CA SER A 20 5.13 -12.49 1.51
C SER A 20 6.59 -12.90 1.29
N VAL A 21 7.44 -12.76 2.33
CA VAL A 21 8.84 -13.21 2.30
C VAL A 21 8.96 -14.73 2.22
N SER A 22 8.03 -15.48 2.84
CA SER A 22 8.07 -16.94 2.91
C SER A 22 6.86 -17.63 2.29
N GLU A 23 5.79 -16.89 2.01
CA GLU A 23 4.51 -17.42 1.55
C GLU A 23 3.98 -16.70 0.31
N ARG A 24 3.13 -17.40 -0.46
CA ARG A 24 2.35 -16.77 -1.53
C ARG A 24 1.13 -16.09 -0.92
N VAL A 25 1.09 -14.76 -0.97
CA VAL A 25 -0.03 -13.96 -0.47
C VAL A 25 -0.74 -13.29 -1.64
N GLU A 26 -2.06 -13.49 -1.74
CA GLU A 26 -2.90 -12.81 -2.72
C GLU A 26 -3.55 -11.56 -2.13
N ILE A 27 -3.57 -10.48 -2.91
CA ILE A 27 -4.30 -9.25 -2.60
C ILE A 27 -5.21 -8.91 -3.77
N CYS A 28 -6.51 -9.16 -3.59
CA CYS A 28 -7.50 -8.87 -4.63
C CYS A 28 -8.71 -8.13 -4.07
N CYS A 29 -9.33 -7.30 -4.90
CA CYS A 29 -10.70 -6.84 -4.72
C CYS A 29 -11.50 -7.25 -5.95
N GLY A 30 -12.84 -7.18 -5.88
CA GLY A 30 -13.70 -7.69 -6.97
C GLY A 30 -13.42 -7.15 -8.37
N GLY A 31 -12.81 -5.96 -8.50
CA GLY A 31 -12.41 -5.40 -9.79
C GLY A 31 -10.90 -5.35 -10.04
N GLY A 32 -10.07 -5.80 -9.10
CA GLY A 32 -8.60 -5.81 -9.24
C GLY A 32 -7.90 -4.45 -9.40
N ILE A 33 -8.59 -3.32 -9.56
CA ILE A 33 -7.94 -2.06 -9.95
C ILE A 33 -7.78 -1.09 -8.77
N GLY A 34 -8.89 -0.65 -8.16
CA GLY A 34 -8.86 0.41 -7.16
C GLY A 34 -8.25 0.00 -5.82
N ARG A 35 -8.93 -0.87 -5.08
CA ARG A 35 -8.49 -1.28 -3.73
C ARG A 35 -7.22 -2.14 -3.79
N THR A 36 -7.11 -3.03 -4.77
CA THR A 36 -5.87 -3.77 -5.00
C THR A 36 -4.71 -2.84 -5.29
N GLY A 37 -4.86 -1.89 -6.23
CA GLY A 37 -3.81 -0.91 -6.49
C GLY A 37 -3.47 -0.04 -5.28
N THR A 38 -4.46 0.25 -4.43
CA THR A 38 -4.26 0.98 -3.16
C THR A 38 -3.42 0.18 -2.18
N ALA A 39 -3.77 -1.10 -2.00
CA ALA A 39 -3.03 -2.02 -1.15
C ALA A 39 -1.58 -2.19 -1.64
N LEU A 40 -1.37 -2.46 -2.93
CA LEU A 40 -0.03 -2.55 -3.53
C LEU A 40 0.78 -1.26 -3.32
N SER A 41 0.15 -0.09 -3.44
CA SER A 41 0.83 1.19 -3.21
C SER A 41 1.23 1.35 -1.74
N ALA A 42 0.41 0.86 -0.80
CA ALA A 42 0.76 0.87 0.62
C ALA A 42 1.95 -0.06 0.93
N LEU A 43 2.06 -1.20 0.25
CA LEU A 43 3.24 -2.06 0.35
C LEU A 43 4.52 -1.35 -0.13
N CYS A 44 4.47 -0.65 -1.27
CA CYS A 44 5.60 0.15 -1.73
C CYS A 44 5.99 1.25 -0.72
N VAL A 45 5.01 1.81 -0.01
CA VAL A 45 5.27 2.79 1.06
C VAL A 45 5.95 2.14 2.27
N PHE A 46 5.64 0.88 2.60
CA PHE A 46 6.38 0.16 3.65
C PHE A 46 7.85 -0.06 3.31
N GLU A 47 8.17 -0.16 2.03
CA GLU A 47 9.54 -0.21 1.50
C GLU A 47 10.22 1.17 1.45
N GLY A 48 9.59 2.21 1.99
CA GLY A 48 10.15 3.57 2.06
C GLY A 48 9.83 4.46 0.86
N MET A 49 9.06 3.99 -0.12
CA MET A 49 8.70 4.81 -1.28
C MET A 49 7.75 5.96 -0.88
N ASN A 50 7.93 7.14 -1.50
CA ASN A 50 6.97 8.23 -1.31
C ASN A 50 5.58 7.82 -1.84
N PRO A 51 4.46 8.22 -1.19
CA PRO A 51 3.10 7.91 -1.65
C PRO A 51 2.83 8.18 -3.13
N LYS A 52 3.35 9.28 -3.67
CA LYS A 52 3.12 9.65 -5.08
C LYS A 52 3.89 8.73 -6.03
N GLU A 53 5.11 8.40 -5.65
CA GLU A 53 5.97 7.47 -6.38
C GLU A 53 5.39 6.06 -6.35
N ALA A 54 4.90 5.61 -5.19
CA ALA A 54 4.23 4.32 -5.02
C ALA A 54 3.05 4.15 -5.98
N VAL A 55 2.16 5.14 -6.04
CA VAL A 55 1.03 5.12 -6.99
C VAL A 55 1.51 5.08 -8.43
N THR A 56 2.56 5.84 -8.76
CA THR A 56 3.12 5.88 -10.11
C THR A 56 3.74 4.54 -10.50
N TRP A 57 4.49 3.93 -9.58
CA TRP A 57 5.11 2.64 -9.75
C TRP A 57 4.05 1.54 -9.92
N VAL A 58 3.02 1.50 -9.08
CA VAL A 58 1.94 0.52 -9.21
C VAL A 58 1.17 0.71 -10.51
N ARG A 59 0.94 1.95 -10.95
CA ARG A 59 0.29 2.19 -12.25
C ARG A 59 1.10 1.68 -13.43
N ARG A 60 2.42 1.81 -13.35
CA ARG A 60 3.34 1.33 -14.39
C ARG A 60 3.48 -0.18 -14.39
N ASN A 61 3.57 -0.81 -13.22
CA ASN A 61 3.97 -2.21 -13.09
C ASN A 61 2.80 -3.18 -12.84
N TYR A 62 1.63 -2.67 -12.44
CA TYR A 62 0.44 -3.49 -12.17
C TYR A 62 -0.72 -3.15 -13.10
N HIS A 63 -1.28 -1.93 -13.00
CA HIS A 63 -2.42 -1.53 -13.83
C HIS A 63 -2.50 0.00 -14.00
N PRO A 64 -2.59 0.55 -15.22
CA PRO A 64 -2.57 2.01 -15.46
C PRO A 64 -3.63 2.80 -14.70
N ARG A 65 -4.78 2.17 -14.44
CA ARG A 65 -5.91 2.77 -13.68
C ARG A 65 -5.88 2.50 -12.18
N ALA A 66 -4.84 1.84 -11.66
CA ALA A 66 -4.71 1.56 -10.24
C ALA A 66 -4.88 2.84 -9.39
N VAL A 67 -5.48 2.67 -8.20
CA VAL A 67 -5.82 3.79 -7.31
C VAL A 67 -6.78 4.75 -8.02
N GLU A 68 -8.02 4.28 -8.16
CA GLU A 68 -9.06 4.86 -9.01
C GLU A 68 -9.59 6.20 -8.49
N VAL A 69 -9.60 6.39 -7.18
CA VAL A 69 -10.38 7.46 -6.54
C VAL A 69 -9.55 8.30 -5.56
N PRO A 70 -9.81 9.62 -5.44
CA PRO A 70 -8.94 10.54 -4.67
C PRO A 70 -8.74 10.15 -3.20
N TRP A 71 -9.76 9.57 -2.55
CA TRP A 71 -9.65 9.15 -1.15
C TRP A 71 -8.72 7.94 -0.95
N GLN A 72 -8.53 7.07 -1.95
CA GLN A 72 -7.51 6.01 -1.90
C GLN A 72 -6.10 6.61 -1.83
N ARG A 73 -5.86 7.72 -2.54
CA ARG A 73 -4.58 8.46 -2.44
C ARG A 73 -4.40 9.08 -1.06
N ARG A 74 -5.49 9.54 -0.43
CA ARG A 74 -5.45 10.06 0.95
C ARG A 74 -5.08 8.97 1.94
N PHE A 75 -5.66 7.78 1.80
CA PHE A 75 -5.31 6.61 2.61
C PHE A 75 -3.80 6.30 2.54
N ILE A 76 -3.23 6.23 1.33
CA ILE A 76 -1.79 5.96 1.15
C ILE A 76 -0.91 7.04 1.80
N ARG A 77 -1.33 8.32 1.77
CA ARG A 77 -0.60 9.39 2.48
C ARG A 77 -0.66 9.24 3.99
N GLN A 78 -1.79 8.81 4.54
CA GLN A 78 -1.94 8.54 5.97
C GLN A 78 -1.06 7.36 6.39
N THR A 79 -0.99 6.31 5.56
CA THR A 79 -0.06 5.19 5.72
C THR A 79 1.39 5.66 5.85
N PHE A 80 1.85 6.53 4.95
CA PHE A 80 3.22 7.05 4.99
C PHE A 80 3.50 7.88 6.24
N ALA A 81 2.54 8.71 6.67
CA ALA A 81 2.69 9.49 7.91
C ALA A 81 2.78 8.59 9.16
N ALA A 82 2.00 7.51 9.22
CA ALA A 82 2.06 6.53 10.29
C ALA A 82 3.39 5.75 10.28
N GLY A 83 3.87 5.36 9.10
CA GLY A 83 5.18 4.71 8.92
C GLY A 83 6.35 5.60 9.30
N ALA A 84 6.32 6.89 8.92
CA ALA A 84 7.34 7.87 9.28
C ALA A 84 7.39 8.17 10.79
N SER A 85 6.30 7.92 11.51
CA SER A 85 6.23 8.08 12.97
C SER A 85 6.72 6.83 13.72
N GLY A 86 6.88 5.70 13.04
CA GLY A 86 7.28 4.40 13.61
C GLY A 86 8.62 3.85 13.10
N ASP A 87 9.25 4.48 12.10
CA ASP A 87 10.44 3.92 11.45
C ASP A 87 11.72 4.72 11.74
N GLY A 88 12.41 4.27 12.79
CA GLY A 88 13.84 4.50 13.01
C GLY A 88 14.72 3.46 12.31
N ARG A 89 14.33 2.86 11.17
CA ARG A 89 15.26 2.06 10.36
C ARG A 89 16.01 2.95 9.39
N ALA A 90 17.15 3.41 9.90
CA ALA A 90 18.32 3.71 9.10
C ALA A 90 18.62 2.53 8.15
N GLY A 91 18.80 2.88 6.88
CA GLY A 91 19.73 2.25 5.93
C GLY A 91 19.54 0.77 5.64
N ARG A 92 19.32 0.46 4.36
CA ARG A 92 19.97 -0.69 3.71
C ARG A 92 20.07 -0.43 2.19
N PRO A 93 21.07 -1.05 1.54
CA PRO A 93 22.05 -0.44 0.64
C PRO A 93 21.51 0.06 -0.70
#